data_AF-A0A7S0Y3B1-F1
#
_entry.id   AF-A0A7S0Y3B1-F1
#
_cell.length_a   1.000
_cell.length_b   1.000
_cell.length_c   1.000
_cell.angle_alpha   90.00
_cell.angle_beta   90.00
_cell.angle_gamma   90.00
#
_symmetry.space_group_name_H-M   'P 1'
#
loop_
_entity.id
_entity.type
_entity.pdbx_description
1 polymer ?
#
loop_
_entity_poly.entity_id
_entity_poly.type
_entity_poly.pdbx_seq_one_letter_code
_entity_poly.pdbx_strand_id
1 'polypeptide(L)'
;MDLRQIYESFYDADEINTTMEAFEGLCEAAGAGHSDDMLERFGRLEQSLCPSLPFKHQKIFSLLRARIDRLASTCDTNRTQEVLVSGAGPVGLRAAVECALIGMNVTVIEMRNSFSRANILTLWTKTHADLIGLGAKYYYPSMQMVGNPRLFLGT
;
A
#
# COMPACT_ATOMS: atom_id res chain seq x y z
N MET A 1 6.57 -22.64 3.73
CA MET A 1 5.48 -21.93 4.41
C MET A 1 4.39 -21.70 3.36
N ASP A 2 3.12 -21.90 3.71
CA ASP A 2 2.01 -21.63 2.76
C ASP A 2 2.01 -20.13 2.42
N LEU A 3 1.83 -19.78 1.14
CA LEU A 3 1.86 -18.40 0.65
C LEU A 3 0.83 -17.53 1.41
N ARG A 4 -0.32 -18.12 1.75
CA ARG A 4 -1.33 -17.48 2.58
C ARG A 4 -0.81 -17.11 3.97
N GLN A 5 -0.05 -18.00 4.61
CA GLN A 5 0.49 -17.76 5.95
C GLN A 5 1.56 -16.65 5.93
N ILE A 6 2.35 -16.58 4.86
CA ILE A 6 3.32 -15.49 4.65
C ILE A 6 2.56 -14.16 4.48
N TYR A 7 1.48 -14.16 3.68
CA TYR A 7 0.64 -12.99 3.53
C TYR A 7 -0.01 -12.56 4.85
N GLU A 8 -0.54 -13.49 5.64
CA GLU A 8 -1.14 -13.21 6.95
C GLU A 8 -0.10 -12.57 7.89
N SER A 9 1.15 -13.04 7.86
CA SER A 9 2.25 -12.44 8.62
C SER A 9 2.54 -10.98 8.21
N PHE A 10 2.49 -10.67 6.91
CA PHE A 10 2.59 -9.29 6.42
C PHE A 10 1.37 -8.44 6.81
N TYR A 11 0.17 -9.01 6.69
CA TYR A 11 -1.08 -8.30 6.93
C TYR A 11 -1.31 -7.97 8.41
N ASP A 12 -0.86 -8.84 9.31
CA ASP A 12 -1.00 -8.69 10.76
C ASP A 12 0.17 -7.93 11.41
N ALA A 13 1.24 -7.62 10.67
CA ALA A 13 2.37 -6.85 11.18
C ALA A 13 1.96 -5.42 11.55
N ASP A 14 2.35 -4.97 12.74
CA ASP A 14 1.99 -3.67 13.33
C ASP A 14 3.20 -2.72 13.53
N GLU A 15 4.42 -3.20 13.30
CA GLU A 15 5.65 -2.40 13.31
C GLU A 15 6.30 -2.34 11.92
N ILE A 16 6.87 -1.19 11.57
CA ILE A 16 7.40 -0.98 10.21
C ILE A 16 8.48 -1.98 9.80
N ASN A 17 9.42 -2.33 10.69
CA ASN A 17 10.50 -3.25 10.34
C ASN A 17 9.96 -4.66 10.08
N THR A 18 9.04 -5.13 10.92
CA THR A 18 8.41 -6.44 10.74
C THR A 18 7.50 -6.46 9.49
N THR A 19 6.79 -5.36 9.21
CA THR A 19 6.03 -5.21 7.97
C THR A 19 6.93 -5.29 6.73
N MET A 20 8.08 -4.60 6.74
CA MET A 20 9.02 -4.60 5.61
C MET A 20 9.64 -5.98 5.40
N GLU A 21 10.14 -6.62 6.45
CA GLU A 21 10.71 -7.97 6.39
C GLU A 21 9.68 -9.01 5.90
N ALA A 22 8.45 -8.95 6.42
CA ALA A 22 7.37 -9.84 5.99
C ALA A 22 6.97 -9.60 4.53
N PHE A 23 6.98 -8.33 4.07
CA PHE A 23 6.68 -7.99 2.69
C PHE A 23 7.77 -8.42 1.71
N GLU A 24 9.04 -8.33 2.09
CA GLU A 24 10.17 -8.85 1.30
C GLU A 24 10.05 -10.36 1.12
N GLY A 25 9.83 -11.11 2.23
CA GLY A 25 9.59 -12.55 2.16
C GLY A 25 8.35 -12.93 1.34
N LEU A 26 7.29 -12.11 1.41
CA LEU A 26 6.10 -12.28 0.57
C LEU A 26 6.42 -12.11 -0.92
N CYS A 27 7.22 -11.11 -1.27
CA CYS A 27 7.61 -10.85 -2.65
C CYS A 27 8.51 -11.96 -3.20
N GLU A 28 9.43 -12.50 -2.41
CA GLU A 28 10.25 -13.66 -2.78
C GLU A 28 9.38 -14.90 -3.01
N ALA A 29 8.50 -15.22 -2.07
CA ALA A 29 7.60 -16.37 -2.16
C ALA A 29 6.62 -16.28 -3.34
N ALA A 30 6.19 -15.07 -3.70
CA ALA A 30 5.30 -14.83 -4.84
C ALA A 30 6.03 -14.71 -6.19
N GLY A 31 7.37 -14.76 -6.23
CA GLY A 31 8.15 -14.60 -7.48
C GLY A 31 8.18 -13.15 -8.00
N ALA A 32 7.96 -12.17 -7.14
CA ALA A 32 7.83 -10.75 -7.45
C ALA A 32 9.07 -9.91 -7.08
N GLY A 33 10.14 -10.52 -6.55
CA GLY A 33 11.30 -9.80 -6.00
C GLY A 33 12.24 -9.08 -6.99
N HIS A 34 12.13 -9.32 -8.31
CA HIS A 34 13.16 -8.90 -9.30
C HIS A 34 12.63 -8.03 -10.45
N SER A 35 11.45 -7.42 -10.32
CA SER A 35 10.91 -6.56 -11.38
C SER A 35 11.25 -5.09 -11.09
N ASP A 36 11.96 -4.44 -12.02
CA ASP A 36 12.21 -2.99 -11.98
C ASP A 36 10.91 -2.19 -12.21
N ASP A 37 9.93 -2.80 -12.88
CA ASP A 37 8.59 -2.23 -13.06
C ASP A 37 7.68 -2.60 -11.86
N MET A 38 7.22 -1.57 -11.16
CA MET A 38 6.34 -1.70 -10.00
C MET A 38 4.92 -2.19 -10.34
N LEU A 39 4.37 -1.81 -11.49
CA LEU A 39 3.04 -2.25 -11.92
C LEU A 39 3.08 -3.72 -12.32
N GLU A 40 4.15 -4.16 -12.96
CA GLU A 40 4.39 -5.57 -13.23
C GLU A 40 4.55 -6.37 -11.92
N ARG A 41 5.35 -5.86 -10.98
CA ARG A 41 5.50 -6.46 -9.64
C ARG A 41 4.15 -6.61 -8.93
N PHE A 42 3.31 -5.58 -8.96
CA PHE A 42 1.95 -5.63 -8.43
C PHE A 42 1.09 -6.69 -9.14
N GLY A 43 1.16 -6.77 -10.47
CA GLY A 43 0.45 -7.80 -11.25
C GLY A 43 0.85 -9.24 -10.88
N ARG A 44 2.14 -9.49 -10.68
CA ARG A 44 2.64 -10.81 -10.23
C ARG A 44 2.16 -11.15 -8.82
N LEU A 45 2.22 -10.19 -7.89
CA LEU A 45 1.69 -10.35 -6.54
C LEU A 45 0.19 -10.67 -6.56
N GLU A 46 -0.59 -9.92 -7.34
CA GLU A 46 -2.04 -10.15 -7.47
C GLU A 46 -2.35 -11.56 -8.01
N GLN A 47 -1.67 -11.98 -9.09
CA GLN A 47 -1.88 -13.30 -9.71
C GLN A 47 -1.52 -14.45 -8.77
N SER A 48 -0.43 -14.31 -8.00
CA SER A 48 0.04 -15.33 -7.08
C SER A 48 -0.82 -15.42 -5.82
N LEU A 49 -1.21 -14.26 -5.26
CA LEU A 49 -1.87 -14.19 -3.96
C LEU A 49 -3.39 -14.36 -4.06
N CYS A 50 -4.07 -13.65 -4.96
CA CYS A 50 -5.54 -13.60 -4.98
C CYS A 50 -6.24 -14.97 -5.00
N PRO A 51 -5.76 -16.01 -5.73
CA PRO A 51 -6.39 -17.33 -5.72
C PRO A 51 -6.44 -18.00 -4.33
N SER A 52 -5.48 -17.67 -3.47
CA SER A 52 -5.31 -18.28 -2.14
C SER A 52 -5.91 -17.44 -1.00
N LEU A 53 -6.21 -16.16 -1.26
CA LEU A 53 -6.64 -15.21 -0.24
C LEU A 53 -8.16 -15.19 -0.04
N PRO A 54 -8.64 -14.88 1.18
CA PRO A 54 -10.06 -14.59 1.41
C PRO A 54 -10.55 -13.38 0.61
N PHE A 55 -11.86 -13.37 0.26
CA PHE A 55 -12.49 -12.26 -0.47
C PHE A 55 -12.22 -10.87 0.12
N LYS A 56 -12.14 -10.77 1.46
CA LYS A 56 -11.82 -9.52 2.16
C LYS A 56 -10.49 -8.93 1.69
N HIS A 57 -9.46 -9.75 1.52
CA HIS A 57 -8.13 -9.31 1.13
C HIS A 57 -8.01 -9.11 -0.38
N GLN A 58 -8.69 -9.96 -1.18
CA GLN A 58 -8.80 -9.74 -2.63
C GLN A 58 -9.42 -8.36 -2.97
N LYS A 59 -10.30 -7.84 -2.11
CA LYS A 59 -10.86 -6.49 -2.31
C LYS A 59 -9.80 -5.39 -2.32
N ILE A 60 -8.73 -5.50 -1.52
CA ILE A 60 -7.64 -4.52 -1.51
C ILE A 60 -6.98 -4.45 -2.89
N PHE A 61 -6.62 -5.62 -3.46
CA PHE A 61 -6.06 -5.71 -4.81
C PHE A 61 -7.01 -5.13 -5.86
N SER A 62 -8.31 -5.46 -5.80
CA SER A 62 -9.29 -4.94 -6.75
C SER A 62 -9.45 -3.41 -6.71
N LEU A 63 -9.33 -2.79 -5.52
CA LEU A 63 -9.39 -1.34 -5.36
C LEU A 63 -8.15 -0.66 -5.98
N LEU A 64 -6.97 -1.23 -5.75
CA LEU A 64 -5.72 -0.74 -6.33
C LEU A 64 -5.73 -0.90 -7.86
N ARG A 65 -6.11 -2.08 -8.37
CA ARG A 65 -6.26 -2.35 -9.82
C ARG A 65 -7.19 -1.34 -10.47
N ALA A 66 -8.37 -1.09 -9.89
CA ALA A 66 -9.33 -0.11 -10.41
C ALA A 66 -8.79 1.33 -10.39
N ARG A 67 -7.83 1.68 -9.51
CA ARG A 67 -7.15 2.98 -9.56
C ARG A 67 -6.08 3.02 -10.63
N ILE A 68 -5.27 1.98 -10.78
CA ILE A 68 -4.27 1.85 -11.85
C ILE A 68 -4.96 2.01 -13.21
N ASP A 69 -6.05 1.26 -13.44
CA ASP A 69 -6.79 1.31 -14.72
C ASP A 69 -7.35 2.69 -15.02
N ARG A 70 -7.79 3.43 -13.99
CA ARG A 70 -8.28 4.81 -14.13
C ARG A 70 -7.16 5.80 -14.45
N LEU A 71 -5.97 5.56 -13.92
CA LEU A 71 -4.81 6.44 -14.06
C LEU A 71 -3.93 6.08 -15.28
N ALA A 72 -4.20 4.96 -15.95
CA ALA A 72 -3.43 4.47 -17.10
C ALA A 72 -3.28 5.50 -18.24
N SER A 73 -4.24 6.41 -18.42
CA SER A 73 -4.20 7.48 -19.43
C SER A 73 -3.46 8.75 -19.00
N THR A 74 -3.02 8.83 -17.73
CA THR A 74 -2.39 10.03 -17.14
C THR A 74 -0.87 10.07 -17.37
N CYS A 75 -0.27 8.93 -17.68
CA CYS A 75 1.18 8.77 -17.88
C CYS A 75 1.50 8.70 -19.38
N ASP A 76 2.51 9.46 -19.82
CA ASP A 76 3.13 9.25 -21.12
C ASP A 76 3.98 7.97 -21.05
N THR A 77 3.48 6.88 -21.64
CA THR A 77 4.04 5.52 -21.57
C THR A 77 5.46 5.40 -22.16
N ASN A 78 6.00 6.48 -22.72
CA ASN A 78 7.30 6.49 -23.39
C ASN A 78 8.50 6.65 -22.45
N ARG A 79 8.31 7.00 -21.16
CA ARG A 79 9.40 7.15 -20.20
C ARG A 79 8.99 6.76 -18.78
N THR A 80 9.64 5.74 -18.22
CA THR A 80 9.60 5.47 -16.78
C THR A 80 10.30 6.62 -16.05
N GLN A 81 9.54 7.39 -15.27
CA GLN A 81 10.08 8.50 -14.46
C GLN A 81 10.51 7.97 -13.09
N GLU A 82 11.68 8.42 -12.61
CA GLU A 82 12.17 8.13 -11.27
C GLU A 82 11.79 9.26 -10.30
N VAL A 83 11.29 8.90 -9.12
CA VAL A 83 10.84 9.83 -8.09
C VAL A 83 11.47 9.45 -6.75
N LEU A 84 12.12 10.41 -6.11
CA LEU A 84 12.62 10.28 -4.73
C LEU A 84 11.69 11.05 -3.78
N VAL A 85 11.08 10.34 -2.84
CA VAL A 85 10.27 10.92 -1.77
C VAL A 85 11.08 10.96 -0.48
N SER A 86 11.33 12.15 0.04
CA SER A 86 12.00 12.34 1.33
C SER A 86 10.99 12.46 2.47
N GLY A 87 10.83 11.38 3.22
CA GLY A 87 10.01 11.27 4.43
C GLY A 87 8.83 10.32 4.28
N ALA A 88 8.75 9.32 5.15
CA ALA A 88 7.67 8.33 5.21
C ALA A 88 6.53 8.76 6.16
N GLY A 89 6.27 10.06 6.27
CA GLY A 89 5.07 10.56 6.93
C GLY A 89 3.81 10.29 6.09
N PRO A 90 2.59 10.48 6.65
CA PRO A 90 1.34 10.17 5.94
C PRO A 90 1.23 10.83 4.55
N VAL A 91 1.64 12.10 4.43
CA VAL A 91 1.60 12.84 3.16
C VAL A 91 2.66 12.33 2.16
N GLY A 92 3.86 12.01 2.64
CA GLY A 92 4.94 11.48 1.79
C GLY A 92 4.60 10.11 1.22
N LEU A 93 4.13 9.19 2.08
CA LEU A 93 3.64 7.88 1.66
C LEU A 93 2.46 8.01 0.69
N ARG A 94 1.54 8.95 0.95
CA ARG A 94 0.40 9.17 0.06
C ARG A 94 0.83 9.63 -1.34
N ALA A 95 1.81 10.53 -1.41
CA ALA A 95 2.39 10.98 -2.67
C ALA A 95 3.11 9.82 -3.40
N ALA A 96 3.90 9.02 -2.67
CA ALA A 96 4.56 7.85 -3.20
C ALA A 96 3.57 6.85 -3.83
N VAL A 97 2.43 6.62 -3.18
CA VAL A 97 1.35 5.77 -3.72
C VAL A 97 0.78 6.34 -5.02
N GLU A 98 0.49 7.65 -5.13
CA GLU A 98 0.02 8.20 -6.42
C GLU A 98 1.05 8.03 -7.53
N CYS A 99 2.32 8.35 -7.27
CA CYS A 99 3.40 8.20 -8.25
C CYS A 99 3.51 6.74 -8.72
N ALA A 100 3.46 5.78 -7.80
CA ALA A 100 3.50 4.36 -8.11
C ALA A 100 2.29 3.90 -8.93
N LEU A 101 1.08 4.37 -8.62
CA LEU A 101 -0.15 4.04 -9.35
C LEU A 101 -0.15 4.54 -10.80
N ILE A 102 0.60 5.61 -11.09
CA ILE A 102 0.76 6.19 -12.44
C ILE A 102 1.91 5.48 -13.20
N GLY A 103 2.64 4.57 -12.56
CA GLY A 103 3.72 3.78 -13.17
C GLY A 103 5.11 4.40 -13.06
N MET A 104 5.31 5.36 -12.14
CA MET A 104 6.64 5.89 -11.86
C MET A 104 7.45 4.93 -10.97
N ASN A 105 8.77 4.94 -11.11
CA ASN A 105 9.65 4.26 -10.17
C ASN A 105 9.90 5.17 -8.95
N VAL A 106 9.58 4.71 -7.75
CA VAL A 106 9.47 5.53 -6.54
C VAL A 106 10.38 4.96 -5.47
N THR A 107 11.34 5.76 -5.04
CA THR A 107 12.18 5.48 -3.87
C THR A 107 11.72 6.38 -2.72
N VAL A 108 11.47 5.79 -1.55
CA VAL A 108 11.15 6.54 -0.33
C VAL A 108 12.33 6.44 0.63
N ILE A 109 12.81 7.59 1.11
CA ILE A 109 13.83 7.65 2.17
C ILE A 109 13.22 8.21 3.45
N GLU A 110 13.49 7.58 4.58
CA GLU A 110 13.06 8.04 5.91
C GLU A 110 14.20 7.84 6.91
N MET A 111 14.38 8.83 7.78
CA MET A 111 15.45 8.81 8.77
C MET A 111 15.10 7.94 9.98
N ARG A 112 13.80 7.84 10.32
CA ARG A 112 13.30 7.02 11.43
C ARG A 112 13.08 5.56 11.00
N ASN A 113 13.30 4.66 11.94
CA ASN A 113 13.07 3.22 11.78
C ASN A 113 11.76 2.73 12.42
N SER A 114 10.89 3.65 12.84
CA SER A 114 9.66 3.34 13.58
C SER A 114 8.61 4.44 13.42
N PHE A 115 7.34 4.05 13.48
CA PHE A 115 6.21 4.97 13.60
C PHE A 115 5.77 5.03 15.07
N SER A 116 6.13 6.10 15.77
CA SER A 116 5.96 6.20 17.23
C SER A 116 4.98 7.29 17.69
N ARG A 117 4.30 7.97 16.76
CA ARG A 117 3.42 9.10 17.10
C ARG A 117 2.02 8.62 17.46
N ALA A 118 1.60 8.82 18.71
CA ALA A 118 0.24 8.54 19.17
C ALA A 118 -0.76 9.70 18.91
N ASN A 119 -0.35 10.74 18.18
CA ASN A 119 -1.23 11.88 17.88
C ASN A 119 -2.43 11.44 17.02
N ILE A 120 -3.59 12.01 17.35
CA ILE A 120 -4.84 11.78 16.62
C ILE A 120 -5.03 12.87 15.58
N LEU A 121 -5.27 12.48 14.34
CA LEU A 121 -5.60 13.41 13.25
C LEU A 121 -7.09 13.42 12.96
N THR A 122 -7.64 14.62 12.80
CA THR A 122 -8.97 14.81 12.23
C THR A 122 -8.89 14.67 10.72
N LEU A 123 -9.68 13.75 10.15
CA LEU A 123 -9.76 13.59 8.70
C LEU A 123 -10.89 14.44 8.12
N TRP A 124 -10.60 15.14 7.03
CA TRP A 124 -11.63 15.77 6.21
C TRP A 124 -12.34 14.70 5.38
N THR A 125 -13.59 14.95 4.98
CA THR A 125 -14.40 14.00 4.23
C THR A 125 -13.71 13.48 2.96
N LYS A 126 -13.04 14.35 2.21
CA LYS A 126 -12.32 13.95 0.99
C LYS A 126 -11.10 13.06 1.29
N THR A 127 -10.33 13.40 2.32
CA THR A 127 -9.17 12.60 2.76
C THR A 127 -9.62 11.24 3.27
N HIS A 128 -10.71 11.20 4.03
CA HIS A 128 -11.29 9.95 4.50
C HIS A 128 -11.77 9.07 3.34
N ALA A 129 -12.54 9.62 2.40
CA ALA A 129 -12.99 8.90 1.22
C ALA A 129 -11.82 8.36 0.38
N ASP A 130 -10.73 9.13 0.27
CA ASP A 130 -9.52 8.69 -0.42
C ASP A 130 -8.86 7.49 0.28
N LEU A 131 -8.69 7.52 1.60
CA LEU A 131 -8.16 6.38 2.37
C LEU A 131 -9.05 5.13 2.26
N ILE A 132 -10.37 5.30 2.34
CA ILE A 132 -11.33 4.19 2.14
C ILE A 132 -11.19 3.61 0.73
N GLY A 133 -11.05 4.46 -0.28
CA GLY A 133 -10.86 4.03 -1.67
C GLY A 133 -9.49 3.40 -1.94
N LEU A 134 -8.54 3.45 -1.00
CA LEU A 134 -7.28 2.70 -1.01
C LEU A 134 -7.37 1.39 -0.20
N GLY A 135 -8.52 1.11 0.42
CA GLY A 135 -8.72 -0.08 1.23
C GLY A 135 -8.31 0.08 2.70
N ALA A 136 -8.12 1.30 3.21
CA ALA A 136 -7.69 1.53 4.60
C ALA A 136 -8.59 0.82 5.64
N LYS A 137 -9.89 0.67 5.37
CA LYS A 137 -10.82 -0.08 6.24
C LYS A 137 -10.40 -1.53 6.48
N TYR A 138 -9.72 -2.14 5.52
CA TYR A 138 -9.25 -3.52 5.65
C TYR A 138 -8.03 -3.59 6.57
N TYR A 139 -7.10 -2.63 6.50
CA TYR A 139 -5.93 -2.57 7.39
C TYR A 139 -6.25 -1.97 8.76
N TYR A 140 -7.25 -1.10 8.84
CA TYR A 140 -7.66 -0.41 10.06
C TYR A 140 -9.16 -0.59 10.31
N PRO A 141 -9.59 -1.73 10.88
CA PRO A 141 -11.01 -2.08 11.01
C PRO A 141 -11.83 -1.13 11.87
N SER A 142 -11.21 -0.38 12.79
CA SER A 142 -11.86 0.65 13.61
C SER A 142 -12.20 1.93 12.82
N MET A 143 -11.70 2.08 11.59
CA MET A 143 -12.04 3.23 10.73
C MET A 143 -13.54 3.28 10.47
N GLN A 144 -14.21 4.35 10.85
CA GLN A 144 -15.64 4.52 10.55
C GLN A 144 -15.84 4.80 9.04
N MET A 145 -16.93 4.28 8.46
CA MET A 145 -17.22 4.44 7.03
C MET A 145 -17.89 5.78 6.69
N VAL A 146 -18.47 6.46 7.68
CA VAL A 146 -19.21 7.72 7.53
C VAL A 146 -18.93 8.60 8.76
N GLY A 147 -18.86 9.91 8.59
CA GLY A 147 -18.74 10.89 9.68
C GLY A 147 -17.47 11.73 9.62
N ASN A 148 -17.05 12.26 10.78
CA ASN A 148 -15.74 12.91 10.98
C ASN A 148 -14.80 11.94 11.72
N PRO A 149 -14.21 10.95 11.03
CA PRO A 149 -13.40 9.93 11.68
C PRO A 149 -12.09 10.51 12.17
N ARG A 150 -11.71 10.04 13.35
CA ARG A 150 -10.40 10.28 13.95
C ARG A 150 -9.47 9.15 13.51
N LEU A 151 -8.30 9.50 13.00
CA LEU A 151 -7.24 8.56 12.67
C LEU A 151 -6.19 8.58 13.77
N PHE A 152 -5.94 7.42 14.35
CA PHE A 152 -4.86 7.20 15.31
C PHE A 152 -3.63 6.76 14.51
N LEU A 153 -2.51 7.47 14.66
CA LEU A 153 -1.27 7.22 13.91
C LEU A 153 -0.26 6.32 14.64
N GLY A 154 -0.65 5.76 15.78
CA GLY A 154 0.19 4.91 16.61
C GLY A 154 -0.65 3.90 17.39
N THR A 155 0.05 2.97 18.01
CA THR A 155 -0.47 2.03 19.01
C THR A 155 -0.61 2.68 20.38
#